data_AF-A0A5J5PMI5-F1
#
_entry.id   AF-A0A5J5PMI5-F1
#
_cell.length_a   1.000
_cell.length_b   1.000
_cell.length_c   1.000
_cell.angle_alpha   90.00
_cell.angle_beta   90.00
_cell.angle_gamma   90.00
#
_symmetry.space_group_name_H-M   'P 1'
#
loop_
_entity.id
_entity.type
_entity.pdbx_description
1 polymer ?
#
loop_
_entity_poly.entity_id
_entity_poly.type
_entity_poly.pdbx_seq_one_letter_code
_entity_poly.pdbx_strand_id
1 'polypeptide(L)'
;MANKEEAGRRVKVLFYLHAILQILAVLLATVGAVMSIKNFENSFSNHHQRLGLAFYAAIWMQTFIGFFRPPRGTKRRNTWYLTHWIIGTVTSMMGIINIYTGLKAYHKKTSRNTGIWTILFTAEIIFIAFFYLFQDKWEYIQKQGLILGNDNNNPQQQPAPASDQDQEINVSTQRDNQKACTAKRNALRNLFD
;
A
#
# COMPACT_ATOMS: atom_id res chain seq x y z
N MET A 1 -2.63 16.81 22.47
CA MET A 1 -1.68 15.71 22.73
C MET A 1 -2.28 14.35 22.35
N ALA A 2 -3.54 14.07 22.71
CA ALA A 2 -4.26 12.83 22.36
C ALA A 2 -4.19 12.40 20.87
N ASN A 3 -4.37 13.33 19.92
CA ASN A 3 -4.35 13.01 18.48
C ASN A 3 -2.95 12.53 17.99
N LYS A 4 -1.86 13.05 18.56
CA LYS A 4 -0.48 12.61 18.24
C LYS A 4 -0.20 11.21 18.82
N GLU A 5 -0.70 10.92 20.01
CA GLU A 5 -0.56 9.60 20.64
C GLU A 5 -1.35 8.53 19.90
N GLU A 6 -2.57 8.86 19.45
CA GLU A 6 -3.40 7.96 18.67
C GLU A 6 -2.77 7.64 17.31
N ALA A 7 -2.25 8.65 16.60
CA ALA A 7 -1.50 8.45 15.36
C ALA A 7 -0.27 7.55 15.57
N GLY A 8 0.50 7.79 16.64
CA GLY A 8 1.66 6.97 16.99
C GLY A 8 1.29 5.50 17.28
N ARG A 9 0.16 5.26 17.95
CA ARG A 9 -0.36 3.90 18.22
C ARG A 9 -0.78 3.20 16.93
N ARG A 10 -1.52 3.88 16.05
CA ARG A 10 -1.95 3.34 14.75
C ARG A 10 -0.76 2.90 13.89
N VAL A 11 0.29 3.73 13.80
CA VAL A 11 1.52 3.39 13.06
C VAL A 11 2.22 2.15 13.62
N LYS A 12 2.26 2.00 14.95
CA LYS A 12 2.83 0.78 15.57
C LYS A 12 2.03 -0.46 15.21
N VAL A 13 0.69 -0.39 15.28
CA VAL A 13 -0.20 -1.51 14.92
C VAL A 13 0.01 -1.91 13.46
N LEU A 14 0.00 -0.95 12.52
CA LEU A 14 0.24 -1.23 11.10
C LEU A 14 1.62 -1.85 10.85
N PHE A 15 2.65 -1.41 11.57
CA PHE A 15 3.98 -2.00 11.48
C PHE A 15 4.02 -3.47 11.94
N TYR A 16 3.42 -3.79 13.09
CA TYR A 16 3.39 -5.18 13.57
C TYR A 16 2.53 -6.07 12.69
N LEU A 17 1.38 -5.58 12.24
CA LEU A 17 0.53 -6.29 11.30
C LEU A 17 1.29 -6.59 10.00
N HIS A 18 1.97 -5.59 9.43
CA HIS A 18 2.82 -5.78 8.25
C HIS A 18 3.90 -6.84 8.47
N ALA A 19 4.62 -6.77 9.59
CA ALA A 19 5.68 -7.75 9.90
C ALA A 19 5.13 -9.18 10.05
N ILE A 20 4.00 -9.35 10.74
CA ILE A 20 3.36 -10.67 10.92
C ILE A 20 2.91 -11.23 9.56
N LEU A 21 2.19 -10.44 8.77
CA LEU A 21 1.75 -10.84 7.43
C LEU A 21 2.95 -11.18 6.53
N GLN A 22 4.04 -10.44 6.62
CA GLN A 22 5.25 -10.69 5.84
C GLN A 22 5.92 -12.01 6.23
N ILE A 23 6.00 -12.32 7.53
CA ILE A 23 6.52 -13.61 8.02
C ILE A 23 5.65 -14.76 7.51
N LEU A 24 4.32 -14.64 7.62
CA LEU A 24 3.39 -15.65 7.09
C LEU A 24 3.55 -15.85 5.59
N ALA A 25 3.72 -14.77 4.82
CA ALA A 25 3.96 -14.83 3.39
C ALA A 25 5.25 -15.58 3.04
N VAL A 26 6.35 -15.32 3.76
CA VAL A 26 7.64 -16.03 3.57
C VAL A 26 7.49 -17.53 3.86
N LEU A 27 6.79 -17.88 4.94
CA LEU A 27 6.54 -19.29 5.31
C LEU A 27 5.71 -20.00 4.23
N LEU A 28 4.60 -19.39 3.79
CA LEU A 28 3.75 -19.95 2.73
C LEU A 28 4.49 -20.06 1.40
N ALA A 29 5.29 -19.06 1.02
CA ALA A 29 6.12 -19.10 -0.18
C ALA A 29 7.16 -20.23 -0.10
N THR A 30 7.76 -20.45 1.08
CA THR A 30 8.71 -21.54 1.31
C THR A 30 8.04 -22.91 1.17
N VAL A 31 6.86 -23.09 1.78
CA VAL A 31 6.08 -24.33 1.64
C VAL A 31 5.71 -24.56 0.17
N GLY A 32 5.26 -23.51 -0.54
CA GLY A 32 4.95 -23.58 -1.96
C GLY A 32 6.15 -23.95 -2.82
N ALA A 33 7.33 -23.37 -2.55
CA ALA A 33 8.57 -23.70 -3.25
C ALA A 33 8.98 -25.16 -3.01
N VAL A 34 8.93 -25.65 -1.76
CA VAL A 34 9.22 -27.05 -1.42
C VAL A 34 8.23 -27.99 -2.11
N MET A 35 6.93 -27.68 -2.08
CA MET A 35 5.92 -28.48 -2.79
C MET A 35 6.16 -28.48 -4.29
N SER A 36 6.56 -27.34 -4.87
CA SER A 36 6.88 -27.25 -6.29
C SER A 36 8.04 -28.17 -6.67
N ILE A 37 9.12 -28.16 -5.87
CA ILE A 37 10.30 -29.00 -6.09
C ILE A 37 9.97 -30.49 -5.95
N LYS A 38 9.17 -30.85 -4.94
CA LYS A 38 8.82 -32.27 -4.69
C LYS A 38 7.85 -32.84 -5.71
N ASN A 39 6.90 -32.04 -6.21
CA ASN A 39 5.80 -32.55 -7.04
C ASN A 39 5.99 -32.29 -8.55
N PHE A 40 6.95 -31.45 -8.93
CA PHE A 40 7.22 -31.16 -10.34
C PHE A 40 8.70 -31.30 -10.67
N GLU A 41 8.98 -31.86 -11.84
CA GLU A 41 10.32 -31.80 -12.41
C GLU A 41 10.72 -30.35 -12.68
N ASN A 42 11.73 -29.88 -11.95
CA ASN A 42 12.26 -28.53 -12.03
C ASN A 42 13.59 -28.51 -12.77
N SER A 43 13.54 -28.56 -14.10
CA SER A 43 14.73 -28.37 -14.95
C SER A 43 15.13 -26.89 -15.09
N PHE A 44 14.33 -25.95 -14.57
CA PHE A 44 14.52 -24.49 -14.68
C PHE A 44 14.75 -23.98 -16.11
N SER A 45 14.38 -24.77 -17.11
CA SER A 45 14.47 -24.41 -18.52
C SER A 45 13.29 -23.52 -18.96
N ASN A 46 12.19 -23.55 -18.21
CA ASN A 46 11.01 -22.74 -18.48
C ASN A 46 11.10 -21.35 -17.83
N HIS A 47 10.57 -20.34 -18.54
CA HIS A 47 10.55 -18.95 -18.06
C HIS A 47 9.87 -18.79 -16.70
N HIS A 48 8.76 -19.49 -16.45
CA HIS A 48 8.05 -19.46 -15.17
C HIS A 48 8.93 -19.96 -14.00
N GLN A 49 9.67 -21.07 -14.18
CA GLN A 49 10.51 -21.62 -13.12
C GLN A 49 11.67 -20.69 -12.77
N ARG A 50 12.28 -20.06 -13.77
CA ARG A 50 13.34 -19.06 -13.56
C ARG A 50 12.81 -17.81 -12.86
N LEU A 51 11.65 -17.31 -13.29
CA LEU A 51 10.99 -16.16 -12.68
C LEU A 51 10.58 -16.48 -11.23
N GLY A 52 10.03 -17.67 -10.98
CA GLY A 52 9.68 -18.14 -9.65
C GLY A 52 10.88 -18.25 -8.70
N LEU A 53 12.02 -18.75 -9.19
CA LEU A 53 13.26 -18.81 -8.39
C LEU A 53 13.79 -17.40 -8.07
N ALA A 54 13.84 -16.51 -9.06
CA ALA A 54 14.27 -15.12 -8.86
C ALA A 54 13.33 -14.39 -7.87
N PHE A 55 12.02 -14.60 -8.01
CA PHE A 55 11.03 -14.06 -7.09
C PHE A 55 11.19 -14.61 -5.66
N TYR A 56 11.43 -15.92 -5.51
CA TYR A 56 11.67 -16.52 -4.20
C TYR A 56 12.92 -15.96 -3.52
N ALA A 57 14.01 -15.76 -4.28
CA ALA A 57 15.20 -15.07 -3.77
C ALA A 57 14.89 -13.61 -3.36
N ALA A 58 14.08 -12.89 -4.15
CA ALA A 58 13.66 -11.52 -3.83
C ALA A 58 12.82 -11.44 -2.55
N ILE A 59 11.93 -12.41 -2.29
CA ILE A 59 11.16 -12.51 -1.04
C ILE A 59 12.11 -12.58 0.18
N TRP A 60 13.12 -13.46 0.12
CA TRP A 60 14.11 -13.58 1.19
C TRP A 60 14.96 -12.33 1.33
N MET A 61 15.43 -11.76 0.22
CA MET A 61 16.21 -10.52 0.22
C MET A 61 15.44 -9.37 0.87
N GLN A 62 14.16 -9.20 0.53
CA GLN A 62 13.30 -8.19 1.13
C GLN A 62 13.10 -8.40 2.64
N THR A 63 12.99 -9.66 3.05
CA THR A 63 12.87 -10.04 4.48
C THR A 63 14.14 -9.69 5.25
N PHE A 64 15.32 -10.00 4.71
CA PHE A 64 16.60 -9.63 5.31
C PHE A 64 16.77 -8.12 5.42
N ILE A 65 16.48 -7.37 4.36
CA ILE A 65 16.48 -5.89 4.40
C ILE A 65 15.53 -5.40 5.50
N GLY A 66 14.35 -6.00 5.62
CA GLY A 66 13.37 -5.72 6.67
C GLY A 66 13.94 -5.86 8.08
N PHE A 67 14.68 -6.94 8.36
CA PHE A 67 15.29 -7.19 9.66
C PHE A 67 16.40 -6.20 10.01
N PHE A 68 17.18 -5.72 9.04
CA PHE A 68 18.24 -4.73 9.26
C PHE A 68 17.74 -3.28 9.34
N ARG A 69 16.48 -3.08 9.75
CA ARG A 69 15.86 -1.75 9.90
C ARG A 69 16.65 -0.85 10.85
N PRO A 70 17.18 0.30 10.39
CA PRO A 70 17.93 1.22 11.24
C PRO A 70 17.08 1.87 12.35
N PRO A 71 17.70 2.35 13.45
CA PRO A 71 17.05 3.20 14.43
C PRO A 71 16.47 4.50 13.81
N ARG A 72 15.44 5.05 14.45
CA ARG A 72 14.80 6.33 14.06
C ARG A 72 15.78 7.51 14.18
N GLY A 73 15.52 8.60 13.46
CA GLY A 73 16.37 9.81 13.48
C GLY A 73 17.72 9.70 12.75
N THR A 74 17.97 8.65 11.97
CA THR A 74 19.21 8.49 11.19
C THR A 74 18.97 8.71 9.70
N LYS A 75 19.88 9.37 8.98
CA LYS A 75 19.81 9.50 7.50
C LYS A 75 19.68 8.13 6.81
N ARG A 76 20.37 7.12 7.37
CA ARG A 76 20.30 5.72 6.94
C ARG A 76 18.87 5.16 6.96
N ARG A 77 18.03 5.61 7.89
CA ARG A 77 16.63 5.16 7.98
C ARG A 77 15.80 5.58 6.78
N ASN A 78 16.00 6.80 6.28
CA ASN A 78 15.28 7.28 5.09
C ASN A 78 15.71 6.51 3.83
N THR A 79 17.03 6.31 3.64
CA THR A 79 17.56 5.50 2.53
C THR A 79 17.07 4.05 2.61
N TRP A 80 17.09 3.45 3.80
CA TRP A 80 16.55 2.11 4.03
C TRP A 80 15.07 2.05 3.68
N TYR A 81 14.27 3.03 4.12
CA TYR A 81 12.84 3.06 3.85
C TYR A 81 12.56 3.12 2.35
N LEU A 82 13.20 4.04 1.63
CA LEU A 82 13.02 4.18 0.19
C LEU A 82 13.42 2.89 -0.55
N THR A 83 14.57 2.32 -0.20
CA THR A 83 15.10 1.10 -0.81
C THR A 83 14.17 -0.09 -0.55
N HIS A 84 13.80 -0.31 0.71
CA HIS A 84 12.89 -1.38 1.13
C HIS A 84 11.50 -1.22 0.49
N TRP A 85 11.01 0.00 0.37
CA TRP A 85 9.72 0.28 -0.26
C TRP A 85 9.73 0.00 -1.78
N ILE A 86 10.75 0.47 -2.51
CA ILE A 86 10.86 0.20 -3.95
C ILE A 86 11.01 -1.30 -4.20
N ILE A 87 11.97 -1.94 -3.53
CA ILE A 87 12.23 -3.38 -3.70
C ILE A 87 10.99 -4.19 -3.33
N GLY A 88 10.31 -3.84 -2.25
CA GLY A 88 9.06 -4.48 -1.84
C GLY A 88 7.97 -4.37 -2.89
N THR A 89 7.78 -3.17 -3.46
CA THR A 89 6.78 -2.93 -4.50
C THR A 89 7.07 -3.75 -5.76
N VAL A 90 8.33 -3.74 -6.22
CA VAL A 90 8.75 -4.55 -7.37
C VAL A 90 8.58 -6.05 -7.09
N THR A 91 8.92 -6.50 -5.88
CA THR A 91 8.75 -7.90 -5.47
C THR A 91 7.27 -8.30 -5.49
N SER A 92 6.37 -7.45 -4.99
CA SER A 92 4.92 -7.70 -5.05
C SER A 92 4.41 -7.80 -6.48
N MET A 93 4.86 -6.91 -7.38
CA MET A 93 4.52 -7.00 -8.82
C MET A 93 5.02 -8.29 -9.46
N MET A 94 6.27 -8.69 -9.17
CA MET A 94 6.81 -9.97 -9.63
C MET A 94 5.98 -11.15 -9.12
N GLY A 95 5.47 -11.09 -7.88
CA GLY A 95 4.58 -12.11 -7.32
C GLY A 95 3.29 -12.27 -8.11
N ILE A 96 2.64 -11.16 -8.49
CA ILE A 96 1.43 -11.16 -9.32
C ILE A 96 1.71 -11.83 -10.68
N ILE A 97 2.79 -11.41 -11.36
CA ILE A 97 3.21 -11.99 -12.64
C ILE A 97 3.53 -13.48 -12.49
N ASN A 98 4.19 -13.86 -11.41
CA ASN A 98 4.55 -15.26 -11.13
C ASN A 98 3.31 -16.14 -10.94
N ILE A 99 2.27 -15.64 -10.28
CA ILE A 99 1.02 -16.38 -10.08
C ILE A 99 0.29 -16.58 -11.42
N TYR A 100 0.12 -15.54 -12.24
CA TYR A 100 -0.53 -15.69 -13.55
C TYR A 100 0.23 -16.64 -14.49
N THR A 101 1.55 -16.49 -14.56
CA THR A 101 2.38 -17.40 -15.38
C THR A 101 2.36 -18.83 -14.84
N GLY A 102 2.30 -18.99 -13.51
CA GLY A 102 2.19 -20.29 -12.85
C GLY A 102 0.86 -20.99 -13.10
N LEU A 103 -0.26 -20.26 -13.04
CA LEU A 103 -1.58 -20.80 -13.37
C LEU A 103 -1.64 -21.26 -14.83
N LYS A 104 -1.06 -20.50 -15.76
CA LYS A 104 -0.97 -20.91 -17.17
C LYS A 104 -0.09 -22.15 -17.36
N ALA A 105 1.05 -22.21 -16.68
CA ALA A 105 1.94 -23.36 -16.72
C ALA A 105 1.31 -24.62 -16.11
N TYR A 106 0.59 -24.47 -14.99
CA TYR A 106 -0.13 -25.55 -14.32
C TYR A 106 -1.26 -26.10 -15.19
N HIS A 107 -2.07 -25.23 -15.81
CA HIS A 107 -3.09 -25.65 -16.76
C HIS A 107 -2.48 -26.47 -17.91
N LYS A 108 -1.39 -25.99 -18.50
CA LYS A 108 -0.69 -26.69 -19.58
C LYS A 108 -0.14 -28.06 -19.15
N LYS A 109 0.32 -28.20 -17.91
CA LYS A 109 0.95 -29.43 -17.40
C LYS A 109 -0.06 -30.48 -16.90
N THR A 110 -1.18 -30.05 -16.31
CA THR A 110 -2.17 -30.95 -15.69
C THR A 110 -3.48 -31.03 -16.48
N SER A 111 -3.66 -30.21 -17.53
CA SER A 111 -4.91 -30.06 -18.29
C SER A 111 -6.12 -29.69 -17.43
N ARG A 112 -5.89 -29.26 -16.17
CA ARG A 112 -6.93 -28.92 -15.21
C ARG A 112 -7.32 -27.46 -15.36
N ASN A 113 -8.62 -27.17 -15.37
CA ASN A 113 -9.12 -25.81 -15.51
C ASN A 113 -8.64 -24.93 -14.33
N THR A 114 -7.91 -23.85 -14.63
CA THR A 114 -7.42 -22.85 -13.67
C THR A 114 -8.24 -21.56 -13.68
N GLY A 115 -9.32 -21.50 -14.45
CA GLY A 115 -10.14 -20.30 -14.64
C GLY A 115 -10.69 -19.75 -13.33
N ILE A 116 -11.25 -20.61 -12.46
CA ILE A 116 -11.77 -20.19 -11.15
C ILE A 116 -10.69 -19.53 -10.30
N TRP A 117 -9.50 -20.16 -10.19
CA TRP A 117 -8.37 -19.60 -9.44
C TRP A 117 -7.88 -18.27 -10.02
N THR A 118 -7.89 -18.15 -11.35
CA THR A 118 -7.51 -16.91 -12.05
C THR A 118 -8.50 -15.79 -11.77
N ILE A 119 -9.80 -16.09 -11.80
CA ILE A 119 -10.87 -15.12 -11.49
C ILE A 119 -10.77 -14.67 -10.03
N LEU A 120 -10.64 -15.61 -9.09
CA LEU A 120 -10.52 -15.29 -7.67
C LEU A 120 -9.31 -14.41 -7.38
N PHE A 121 -8.14 -14.77 -7.92
CA PHE A 121 -6.93 -13.97 -7.75
C PHE A 121 -7.07 -12.57 -8.39
N THR A 122 -7.68 -12.47 -9.57
CA THR A 122 -7.91 -11.17 -10.22
C THR A 122 -8.86 -10.30 -9.41
N ALA A 123 -9.94 -10.89 -8.87
CA ALA A 123 -10.87 -10.19 -7.99
C ALA A 123 -10.18 -9.69 -6.71
N GLU A 124 -9.29 -10.49 -6.12
CA GLU A 124 -8.46 -10.09 -4.99
C GLU A 124 -7.58 -8.86 -5.31
N ILE A 125 -6.87 -8.87 -6.45
CA ILE A 125 -6.04 -7.72 -6.86
C ILE A 125 -6.88 -6.46 -7.07
N ILE A 126 -8.05 -6.58 -7.72
CA ILE A 126 -8.97 -5.45 -7.91
C ILE A 126 -9.45 -4.92 -6.57
N PHE A 127 -9.82 -5.80 -5.64
CA PHE A 127 -10.24 -5.43 -4.30
C PHE A 127 -9.13 -4.66 -3.56
N ILE A 128 -7.90 -5.18 -3.55
CA ILE A 128 -6.75 -4.50 -2.93
C ILE A 128 -6.51 -3.13 -3.57
N ALA A 129 -6.56 -3.04 -4.90
CA ALA A 129 -6.38 -1.77 -5.62
C ALA A 129 -7.48 -0.75 -5.27
N PHE A 130 -8.73 -1.20 -5.17
CA PHE A 130 -9.84 -0.35 -4.73
C PHE A 130 -9.61 0.17 -3.30
N PHE A 131 -9.27 -0.70 -2.36
CA PHE A 131 -8.97 -0.30 -0.98
C PHE A 131 -7.80 0.67 -0.89
N TYR A 132 -6.74 0.45 -1.69
CA TYR A 132 -5.59 1.35 -1.75
C TYR A 132 -6.00 2.76 -2.21
N LEU A 133 -6.79 2.87 -3.28
CA LEU A 133 -7.30 4.15 -3.75
C LEU A 133 -8.26 4.81 -2.76
N PHE A 134 -9.07 3.98 -2.09
CA PHE A 134 -10.03 4.44 -1.09
C PHE A 134 -9.34 5.02 0.15
N GLN A 135 -8.24 4.42 0.62
CA GLN A 135 -7.46 4.93 1.75
C GLN A 135 -6.93 6.36 1.52
N ASP A 136 -6.45 6.67 0.31
CA ASP A 136 -5.98 8.03 -0.03
C ASP A 136 -7.10 9.08 0.02
N LYS A 137 -8.32 8.68 -0.33
CA LYS A 137 -9.50 9.56 -0.38
C LYS A 137 -10.27 9.62 0.94
N TRP A 138 -10.06 8.67 1.85
CA TRP A 138 -10.79 8.59 3.12
C TRP A 138 -10.67 9.87 3.95
N GLU A 139 -9.47 10.42 4.11
CA GLU A 139 -9.28 11.67 4.86
C GLU A 139 -9.98 12.87 4.22
N TYR A 140 -10.06 12.89 2.89
CA TYR A 140 -10.76 13.95 2.16
C TYR A 140 -12.29 13.85 2.38
N ILE A 141 -12.84 12.64 2.29
CA ILE A 141 -14.28 12.38 2.53
C ILE A 141 -14.68 12.75 3.97
N GLN A 142 -13.85 12.38 4.96
CA GLN A 142 -14.09 12.76 6.36
C GLN A 142 -14.11 14.27 6.56
N LYS A 143 -13.21 15.01 5.91
CA LYS A 143 -13.18 16.48 5.97
C LYS A 143 -14.41 17.11 5.33
N GLN A 144 -14.91 16.58 4.21
CA GLN A 144 -16.14 17.08 3.59
C GLN A 144 -17.39 16.80 4.44
N GLY A 145 -17.49 15.62 5.05
CA GLY A 145 -18.62 15.29 5.93
C GLY A 145 -18.70 16.16 7.19
N LEU A 146 -17.55 16.56 7.74
CA LEU A 146 -17.49 17.47 8.89
C LEU A 146 -17.86 18.92 8.53
N ILE A 147 -17.50 19.40 7.32
CA ILE A 147 -17.90 20.73 6.85
C ILE A 147 -19.41 20.80 6.64
N LEU A 148 -20.00 19.81 5.96
CA LEU A 148 -21.45 19.75 5.72
C LEU A 148 -22.27 19.63 7.02
N GLY A 149 -21.76 18.91 8.02
CA GLY A 149 -22.39 18.80 9.34
C GLY A 149 -22.38 20.10 10.15
N ASN A 150 -21.42 21.00 9.87
CA ASN A 150 -21.33 22.30 10.54
C ASN A 150 -22.24 23.35 9.88
N ASP A 151 -22.40 23.29 8.56
CA ASP A 151 -23.27 24.22 7.82
C ASP A 151 -24.77 23.97 8.05
N ASN A 152 -25.16 22.73 8.36
CA ASN A 152 -26.56 22.37 8.65
C ASN A 152 -27.08 22.86 10.02
N ASN A 153 -26.23 23.46 10.86
CA ASN A 153 -26.63 24.02 12.16
C ASN A 153 -26.93 25.53 12.12
N ASN A 154 -26.95 26.16 10.95
CA ASN A 154 -27.22 27.60 10.81
C ASN A 154 -28.53 27.85 10.01
N PRO A 155 -29.62 28.33 10.63
CA PRO A 155 -30.85 28.61 9.90
C PRO A 155 -30.71 29.90 9.06
N GLN A 156 -30.94 29.74 7.75
CA GLN A 156 -31.32 30.74 6.74
C GLN A 156 -30.37 31.92 6.44
N GLN A 157 -30.01 32.04 5.15
CA GLN A 157 -30.15 33.32 4.44
C GLN A 157 -30.22 33.14 2.91
N GLN A 158 -31.31 33.68 2.33
CA GLN A 158 -31.61 33.88 0.90
C GLN A 158 -30.61 34.90 0.27
N PRO A 159 -30.32 34.89 -1.05
CA PRO A 159 -29.16 35.59 -1.61
C PRO A 159 -29.46 37.04 -2.06
N ALA A 160 -28.56 37.97 -1.76
CA ALA A 160 -28.46 39.33 -2.34
C ALA A 160 -27.01 39.88 -2.21
N PRO A 161 -26.61 40.92 -2.97
CA PRO A 161 -25.51 40.88 -3.95
C PRO A 161 -24.10 41.14 -3.39
N ALA A 162 -23.11 40.72 -4.19
CA ALA A 162 -21.67 40.68 -3.89
C ALA A 162 -21.15 41.91 -3.14
N SER A 163 -20.56 41.65 -1.96
CA SER A 163 -19.81 42.62 -1.16
C SER A 163 -18.37 42.15 -0.98
N ASP A 164 -17.47 43.06 -0.61
CA ASP A 164 -16.01 42.89 -0.42
C ASP A 164 -15.55 41.61 0.31
N GLN A 165 -16.45 40.90 0.99
CA GLN A 165 -16.22 39.60 1.62
C GLN A 165 -15.80 38.50 0.62
N ASP A 166 -16.25 38.54 -0.64
CA ASP A 166 -15.89 37.53 -1.65
C ASP A 166 -14.38 37.55 -1.99
N GLN A 167 -13.73 38.70 -1.85
CA GLN A 167 -12.28 38.84 -2.02
C GLN A 167 -11.50 38.26 -0.84
N GLU A 168 -12.00 38.42 0.39
CA GLU A 168 -11.39 37.87 1.60
C GLU A 168 -11.56 36.34 1.70
N ILE A 169 -12.67 35.80 1.19
CA ILE A 169 -12.93 34.35 1.08
C ILE A 169 -11.98 33.69 0.08
N ASN A 170 -11.67 34.35 -1.04
CA ASN A 170 -10.68 33.83 -2.00
C ASN A 170 -9.25 33.86 -1.45
N VAL A 171 -8.88 34.91 -0.70
CA VAL A 171 -7.55 35.02 -0.06
C VAL A 171 -7.38 34.00 1.08
N SER A 172 -8.42 33.76 1.88
CA SER A 172 -8.40 32.73 2.92
C SER A 172 -8.35 31.32 2.33
N THR A 173 -9.13 31.04 1.27
CA THR A 173 -9.09 29.76 0.54
C THR A 173 -7.72 29.48 -0.07
N GLN A 174 -7.05 30.49 -0.65
CA GLN A 174 -5.68 30.34 -1.16
C GLN A 174 -4.67 30.10 -0.03
N ARG A 175 -4.82 30.79 1.10
CA ARG A 175 -3.97 30.61 2.30
C ARG A 175 -4.15 29.23 2.91
N ASP A 176 -5.36 28.68 2.91
CA ASP A 176 -5.65 27.36 3.44
C ASP A 176 -5.21 26.23 2.50
N ASN A 177 -5.30 26.43 1.19
CA ASN A 177 -4.66 25.55 0.21
C ASN A 177 -3.13 25.54 0.34
N GLN A 178 -2.51 26.70 0.60
CA GLN A 178 -1.07 26.79 0.82
C GLN A 178 -0.64 26.18 2.16
N LYS A 179 -1.43 26.35 3.23
CA LYS A 179 -1.24 25.64 4.50
C LYS A 179 -1.43 24.13 4.35
N ALA A 180 -2.40 23.67 3.56
CA ALA A 180 -2.61 22.26 3.28
C ALA A 180 -1.43 21.66 2.51
N CYS A 181 -0.89 22.37 1.51
CA CYS A 181 0.30 21.96 0.77
C CYS A 181 1.54 21.88 1.70
N THR A 182 1.68 22.85 2.61
CA THR A 182 2.80 22.91 3.58
C THR A 182 2.66 21.83 4.66
N ALA A 183 1.43 21.56 5.13
CA ALA A 183 1.11 20.49 6.06
C ALA A 183 1.36 19.11 5.44
N LYS A 184 1.05 18.91 4.16
CA LYS A 184 1.36 17.67 3.42
C LYS A 184 2.87 17.44 3.31
N ARG A 185 3.66 18.52 3.09
CA ARG A 185 5.13 18.48 3.14
C ARG A 185 5.67 18.13 4.54
N ASN A 186 5.08 18.67 5.60
CA ASN A 186 5.48 18.37 6.98
C ASN A 186 5.04 16.98 7.45
N ALA A 187 3.89 16.48 7.00
CA ALA A 187 3.44 15.11 7.27
C ALA A 187 4.35 14.08 6.59
N LEU A 188 4.82 14.36 5.36
CA LEU A 188 5.87 13.58 4.72
C LEU A 188 7.16 13.62 5.54
N ARG A 189 7.66 14.80 5.95
CA ARG A 189 8.86 14.90 6.80
C ARG A 189 8.74 14.14 8.13
N ASN A 190 7.60 14.23 8.81
CA ASN A 190 7.33 13.48 10.05
C ASN A 190 7.18 11.96 9.85
N LEU A 191 6.97 11.50 8.62
CA LEU A 191 7.03 10.08 8.28
C LEU A 191 8.48 9.59 8.15
N PHE A 192 9.43 10.50 7.92
CA PHE A 192 10.84 10.23 7.65
C PHE A 192 11.79 10.51 8.85
N ASP A 193 11.29 11.09 9.94
CA ASP A 193 12.00 11.26 11.23
C ASP A 193 11.70 10.11 12.23
#